data_AF-A0AAW3UUY6-F1
#
_entry.id   AF-A0AAW3UUY6-F1
#
_cell.length_a   1.000
_cell.length_b   1.000
_cell.length_c   1.000
_cell.angle_alpha   90.00
_cell.angle_beta   90.00
_cell.angle_gamma   90.00
#
_symmetry.space_group_name_H-M   'P 1'
#
loop_
_entity.id
_entity.type
_entity.pdbx_description
1 polymer ?
#
loop_
_entity_poly.entity_id
_entity_poly.type
_entity_poly.pdbx_seq_one_letter_code
_entity_poly.pdbx_strand_id
1 'polypeptide(L)'
;MDNSEIQIRDHSTETIERFAFPGTSRRGSCFLRFCVRNDTPIVLCAQLLRYVGTSVTNAAEEISAEFFRHLWNKKLFEIAVKKQLFECVLENRYEARVRDVVWQHFSKKVVWIEHYPPGAGLAPEGSYSLVGDVTSNPFWSYLPAERIVEEAGVTMDFLTVEPVHLEYERQT
;
A
#
# COMPACT_ATOMS: atom_id res chain seq x y z
N MET A 1 17.72 19.79 -11.44
CA MET A 1 17.57 18.51 -10.72
C MET A 1 17.32 18.85 -9.28
N ASP A 2 16.15 18.49 -8.75
CA ASP A 2 15.81 18.71 -7.35
C ASP A 2 16.72 17.81 -6.51
N ASN A 3 17.62 18.39 -5.71
CA ASN A 3 18.63 17.67 -4.94
C ASN A 3 18.06 17.33 -3.55
N SER A 4 16.88 16.71 -3.57
CA SER A 4 16.12 16.30 -2.40
C SER A 4 16.44 14.84 -2.11
N GLU A 5 16.84 14.54 -0.88
CA GLU A 5 17.10 13.19 -0.42
C GLU A 5 15.92 12.75 0.46
N ILE A 6 15.26 11.66 0.07
CA ILE A 6 14.11 11.09 0.76
C ILE A 6 14.45 9.65 1.06
N GLN A 7 14.20 9.26 2.30
CA GLN A 7 14.33 7.88 2.75
C GLN A 7 13.07 7.49 3.51
N ILE A 8 12.54 6.30 3.23
CA ILE A 8 11.50 5.68 4.04
C ILE A 8 12.21 4.81 5.08
N ARG A 9 11.99 5.12 6.35
CA ARG A 9 12.56 4.36 7.46
C ARG A 9 12.11 2.91 7.41
N ASP A 10 13.06 2.02 7.66
CA ASP A 10 12.77 0.61 7.85
C ASP A 10 11.72 0.44 8.95
N HIS A 11 10.78 -0.47 8.69
CA HIS A 11 9.64 -0.70 9.55
C HIS A 11 9.36 -2.20 9.56
N SER A 12 9.30 -2.77 10.77
CA SER A 12 8.94 -4.17 10.97
C SER A 12 7.54 -4.45 10.42
N THR A 13 7.27 -5.72 10.10
CA THR A 13 5.96 -6.12 9.60
C THR A 13 4.83 -5.68 10.53
N GLU A 14 3.86 -4.98 9.97
CA GLU A 14 2.65 -4.51 10.63
C GLU A 14 1.43 -4.99 9.85
N THR A 15 0.35 -5.31 10.56
CA THR A 15 -0.91 -5.77 9.97
C THR A 15 -2.05 -4.87 10.42
N ILE A 16 -2.91 -4.50 9.48
CA ILE A 16 -4.12 -3.70 9.67
C ILE A 16 -5.28 -4.50 9.06
N GLU A 17 -6.05 -5.18 9.91
CA GLU A 17 -7.12 -6.08 9.45
C GLU A 17 -8.23 -5.35 8.70
N ARG A 18 -8.56 -4.13 9.11
CA ARG A 18 -9.64 -3.31 8.55
C ARG A 18 -9.10 -1.94 8.16
N PHE A 19 -8.20 -1.93 7.18
CA PHE A 19 -7.74 -0.68 6.60
C PHE A 19 -8.90 -0.03 5.85
N ALA A 20 -9.22 1.22 6.21
CA ALA A 20 -10.35 1.94 5.64
C ALA A 20 -9.89 2.93 4.57
N PHE A 21 -10.63 2.99 3.46
CA PHE A 21 -10.36 3.90 2.34
C PHE A 21 -11.65 4.56 1.85
N PRO A 22 -11.59 5.70 1.12
CA PRO A 22 -12.76 6.46 0.68
C PRO A 22 -13.79 5.63 -0.11
N GLY A 23 -13.36 4.81 -1.07
CA GLY A 23 -14.25 3.99 -1.90
C GLY A 23 -15.13 4.81 -2.85
N THR A 24 -15.81 4.14 -3.78
CA THR A 24 -16.58 4.82 -4.84
C THR A 24 -17.94 5.39 -4.40
N SER A 25 -18.52 4.87 -3.30
CA SER A 25 -19.85 5.31 -2.80
C SER A 25 -19.97 5.31 -1.27
N ARG A 26 -19.21 4.45 -0.61
CA ARG A 26 -19.08 4.35 0.85
C ARG A 26 -17.63 3.99 1.15
N ARG A 27 -17.20 4.28 2.39
CA ARG A 27 -15.90 3.83 2.89
C ARG A 27 -15.74 2.34 2.65
N GLY A 28 -14.67 1.99 1.95
CA GLY A 28 -14.29 0.60 1.75
C GLY A 28 -13.39 0.08 2.86
N SER A 29 -13.22 -1.23 2.90
CA SER A 29 -12.28 -1.87 3.81
C SER A 29 -11.54 -3.03 3.16
N CYS A 30 -10.23 -3.12 3.44
CA CYS A 30 -9.38 -4.22 3.04
C CYS A 30 -8.47 -4.65 4.20
N PHE A 31 -7.80 -5.78 4.03
CA PHE A 31 -6.68 -6.18 4.88
C PHE A 31 -5.39 -5.63 4.29
N LEU A 32 -4.55 -5.01 5.12
CA LEU A 32 -3.18 -4.67 4.76
C LEU A 32 -2.18 -5.38 5.68
N ARG A 33 -1.10 -5.90 5.10
CA ARG A 33 0.13 -6.22 5.82
C ARG A 33 1.29 -5.57 5.09
N PHE A 34 2.16 -4.89 5.81
CA PHE A 34 3.27 -4.19 5.18
C PHE A 34 4.53 -4.22 6.02
N CYS A 35 5.68 -4.06 5.37
CA CYS A 35 6.93 -3.68 6.00
C CYS A 35 7.65 -2.66 5.12
N VAL A 36 8.68 -2.01 5.66
CA VAL A 36 9.62 -1.20 4.88
C VAL A 36 11.00 -1.81 5.05
N ARG A 37 11.68 -2.10 3.94
CA ARG A 37 13.04 -2.64 3.92
C ARG A 37 13.86 -1.89 2.91
N ASN A 38 14.99 -1.33 3.31
CA ASN A 38 15.92 -0.63 2.42
C ASN A 38 15.20 0.42 1.57
N ASP A 39 14.40 1.30 2.20
CA ASP A 39 13.65 2.36 1.51
C ASP A 39 12.52 1.86 0.58
N THR A 40 12.23 0.56 0.58
CA THR A 40 11.15 -0.06 -0.22
C THR A 40 9.99 -0.52 0.68
N PRO A 41 8.82 0.12 0.60
CA PRO A 41 7.59 -0.37 1.20
C PRO A 41 7.11 -1.60 0.42
N ILE A 42 6.85 -2.70 1.12
CA ILE A 42 6.27 -3.91 0.55
C ILE A 42 4.92 -4.12 1.20
N VAL A 43 3.87 -4.18 0.39
CA VAL A 43 2.48 -4.17 0.85
C VAL A 43 1.74 -5.38 0.29
N LEU A 44 1.16 -6.18 1.16
CA LEU A 44 0.11 -7.15 0.84
C LEU A 44 -1.24 -6.50 1.11
N CYS A 45 -2.04 -6.31 0.06
CA CYS A 45 -3.42 -5.85 0.12
C CYS A 45 -4.35 -7.02 -0.23
N ALA A 46 -5.15 -7.46 0.74
CA ALA A 46 -6.04 -8.57 0.56
C ALA A 46 -7.52 -8.17 0.61
N GLN A 47 -8.30 -8.77 -0.28
CA GLN A 47 -9.75 -8.68 -0.27
C GLN A 47 -10.32 -9.39 0.95
N LEU A 48 -11.23 -8.73 1.67
CA LEU A 48 -11.93 -9.34 2.79
C LEU A 48 -13.01 -10.32 2.29
N LEU A 49 -13.17 -11.43 3.00
CA LEU A 49 -14.22 -12.42 2.78
C LEU A 49 -15.59 -11.83 3.11
N ARG A 50 -16.60 -12.16 2.29
CA ARG A 50 -18.01 -11.72 2.42
C ARG A 50 -18.21 -10.20 2.37
N TYR A 51 -17.18 -9.45 1.98
CA TYR A 51 -17.29 -8.01 1.79
C TYR A 51 -17.94 -7.69 0.44
N VAL A 52 -18.91 -6.78 0.46
CA VAL A 52 -19.73 -6.41 -0.70
C VAL A 52 -19.49 -4.97 -1.20
N GLY A 53 -18.50 -4.28 -0.64
CA GLY A 53 -18.14 -2.92 -1.07
C GLY A 53 -17.17 -2.89 -2.25
N THR A 54 -16.53 -1.74 -2.49
CA THR A 54 -15.54 -1.56 -3.57
C THR A 54 -14.37 -2.51 -3.38
N SER A 55 -14.10 -3.36 -4.38
CA SER A 55 -13.02 -4.34 -4.33
C SER A 55 -11.64 -3.71 -4.30
N VAL A 56 -10.64 -4.46 -3.81
CA VAL A 56 -9.24 -4.00 -3.74
C VAL A 56 -8.66 -3.65 -5.12
N THR A 57 -9.03 -4.40 -6.16
CA THR A 57 -8.61 -4.14 -7.55
C THR A 57 -9.14 -2.79 -8.03
N ASN A 58 -10.42 -2.50 -7.80
CA ASN A 58 -11.05 -1.27 -8.27
C ASN A 58 -10.62 -0.03 -7.46
N ALA A 59 -10.10 -0.23 -6.25
CA ALA A 59 -9.68 0.84 -5.36
C ALA A 59 -8.15 0.89 -5.16
N ALA A 60 -7.35 0.21 -5.97
CA ALA A 60 -5.91 0.08 -5.75
C ALA A 60 -5.20 1.46 -5.63
N GLU A 61 -5.54 2.41 -6.49
CA GLU A 61 -5.03 3.79 -6.43
C GLU A 61 -5.46 4.53 -5.16
N GLU A 62 -6.73 4.39 -4.76
CA GLU A 62 -7.26 5.03 -3.54
C GLU A 62 -6.64 4.44 -2.28
N ILE A 63 -6.49 3.11 -2.23
CA ILE A 63 -5.90 2.38 -1.11
C ILE A 63 -4.42 2.75 -0.98
N SER A 64 -3.67 2.79 -2.10
CA SER A 64 -2.26 3.18 -2.07
C SER A 64 -2.07 4.64 -1.64
N ALA A 65 -2.95 5.55 -2.09
CA ALA A 65 -2.97 6.93 -1.64
C ALA A 65 -3.23 7.04 -0.13
N GLU A 66 -4.20 6.31 0.41
CA GLU A 66 -4.43 6.31 1.85
C GLU A 66 -3.32 5.63 2.64
N PHE A 67 -2.73 4.56 2.10
CA PHE A 67 -1.60 3.89 2.74
C PHE A 67 -0.41 4.84 2.83
N PHE A 68 -0.14 5.63 1.80
CA PHE A 68 0.84 6.71 1.88
C PHE A 68 0.52 7.72 2.99
N ARG A 69 -0.75 8.16 3.13
CA ARG A 69 -1.15 9.05 4.23
C ARG A 69 -0.91 8.39 5.59
N HIS A 70 -1.14 7.08 5.70
CA HIS A 70 -0.87 6.31 6.90
C HIS A 70 0.64 6.32 7.26
N LEU A 71 1.52 6.03 6.29
CA LEU A 71 2.97 6.13 6.50
C LEU A 71 3.42 7.54 6.88
N TRP A 72 2.82 8.56 6.25
CA TRP A 72 3.11 9.97 6.52
C TRP A 72 2.76 10.34 7.96
N ASN A 73 1.57 9.97 8.41
CA ASN A 73 1.12 10.24 9.78
C ASN A 73 1.94 9.48 10.83
N LYS A 74 2.45 8.30 10.49
CA LYS A 74 3.41 7.54 11.31
C LYS A 74 4.84 8.13 11.28
N LYS A 75 5.06 9.19 10.50
CA LYS A 75 6.34 9.86 10.32
C LYS A 75 7.42 8.93 9.77
N LEU A 76 7.07 7.94 8.95
CA LEU A 76 8.05 6.98 8.44
C LEU A 76 8.98 7.56 7.36
N PHE A 77 8.70 8.76 6.85
CA PHE A 77 9.57 9.45 5.90
C PHE A 77 10.62 10.31 6.62
N GLU A 78 11.88 10.11 6.26
CA GLU A 78 12.99 11.02 6.52
C GLU A 78 13.22 11.88 5.28
N ILE A 79 13.22 13.20 5.49
CA ILE A 79 13.12 14.18 4.41
C ILE A 79 14.24 15.19 4.58
N ALA A 80 15.21 15.16 3.67
CA ALA A 80 16.25 16.17 3.54
C ALA A 80 16.00 16.97 2.25
N VAL A 81 15.05 17.90 2.32
CA VAL A 81 14.71 18.81 1.22
C VAL A 81 15.36 20.17 1.47
N LYS A 82 16.12 20.66 0.49
CA LYS A 82 16.65 22.04 0.56
C LYS A 82 15.49 23.03 0.47
N LYS A 83 15.31 23.85 1.50
CA LYS A 83 14.38 24.99 1.48
C LYS A 83 14.86 26.02 0.47
N GLN A 84 14.00 26.41 -0.48
CA GLN A 84 14.30 27.55 -1.34
C GLN A 84 14.00 28.85 -0.59
N LEU A 85 14.80 29.90 -0.80
CA LEU A 85 14.76 31.16 -0.04
C LEU A 85 13.36 31.83 0.01
N PHE A 86 12.54 31.66 -1.03
CA PHE A 86 11.19 32.22 -1.10
C PHE A 86 10.10 31.33 -0.47
N GLU A 87 10.38 30.05 -0.22
CA GLU A 87 9.43 29.10 0.37
C GLU A 87 9.31 29.26 1.89
N CYS A 88 10.27 29.95 2.52
CA CYS A 88 10.24 30.29 3.94
C CYS A 88 9.06 31.20 4.34
N VAL A 89 8.41 31.84 3.36
CA VAL A 89 7.30 32.80 3.58
C VAL A 89 5.93 32.15 3.31
N LEU A 90 5.89 30.96 2.70
CA LEU A 90 4.66 30.27 2.30
C LEU A 90 4.71 28.79 2.71
N GLU A 91 4.55 28.52 4.01
CA GLU A 91 4.63 27.18 4.61
C GLU A 91 3.73 26.15 3.89
N ASN A 92 2.50 26.53 3.55
CA ASN A 92 1.55 25.64 2.83
C ASN A 92 2.06 25.18 1.46
N ARG A 93 2.80 26.03 0.72
CA ARG A 93 3.37 25.65 -0.58
C ARG A 93 4.58 24.73 -0.42
N TYR A 94 5.38 24.95 0.62
CA TYR A 94 6.49 24.08 0.95
C TYR A 94 6.00 22.68 1.32
N GLU A 95 5.02 22.56 2.20
CA GLU A 95 4.48 21.25 2.60
C GLU A 95 3.86 20.49 1.43
N ALA A 96 3.08 21.17 0.57
CA ALA A 96 2.51 20.57 -0.63
C ALA A 96 3.61 20.03 -1.56
N ARG A 97 4.66 20.83 -1.82
CA ARG A 97 5.80 20.39 -2.63
C ARG A 97 6.51 19.20 -2.01
N VAL A 98 6.82 19.26 -0.72
CA VAL A 98 7.51 18.15 -0.02
C VAL A 98 6.67 16.88 -0.13
N ARG A 99 5.35 16.98 0.08
CA ARG A 99 4.43 15.85 -0.04
C ARG A 99 4.43 15.28 -1.45
N ASP A 100 4.43 16.13 -2.48
CA ASP A 100 4.50 15.69 -3.87
C ASP A 100 5.81 14.95 -4.18
N VAL A 101 6.96 15.47 -3.75
CA VAL A 101 8.25 14.79 -3.97
C VAL A 101 8.31 13.45 -3.21
N VAL A 102 7.80 13.40 -1.98
CA VAL A 102 7.74 12.17 -1.19
C VAL A 102 6.75 11.15 -1.76
N TRP A 103 5.62 11.60 -2.32
CA TRP A 103 4.70 10.76 -3.07
C TRP A 103 5.37 10.16 -4.30
N GLN A 104 6.09 10.96 -5.09
CA GLN A 104 6.81 10.46 -6.27
C GLN A 104 7.92 9.46 -5.91
N HIS A 105 8.59 9.65 -4.77
CA HIS A 105 9.58 8.70 -4.25
C HIS A 105 8.90 7.38 -3.86
N PHE A 106 7.83 7.45 -3.07
CA PHE A 106 7.02 6.30 -2.68
C PHE A 106 6.49 5.51 -3.88
N SER A 107 5.85 6.19 -4.84
CA SER A 107 5.26 5.59 -6.04
C SER A 107 6.26 4.78 -6.87
N LYS A 108 7.52 5.21 -6.92
CA LYS A 108 8.58 4.52 -7.68
C LYS A 108 9.16 3.30 -6.95
N LYS A 109 8.94 3.21 -5.64
CA LYS A 109 9.63 2.26 -4.75
C LYS A 109 8.70 1.20 -4.19
N VAL A 110 7.41 1.50 -4.05
CA VAL A 110 6.44 0.59 -3.44
C VAL A 110 6.30 -0.69 -4.26
N VAL A 111 6.41 -1.83 -3.57
CA VAL A 111 6.04 -3.14 -4.10
C VAL A 111 4.66 -3.46 -3.59
N TRP A 112 3.71 -3.62 -4.50
CA TRP A 112 2.32 -3.87 -4.15
C TRP A 112 1.90 -5.27 -4.59
N ILE A 113 1.42 -6.06 -3.63
CA ILE A 113 0.91 -7.40 -3.82
C ILE A 113 -0.59 -7.34 -3.56
N GLU A 114 -1.39 -7.67 -4.56
CA GLU A 114 -2.81 -7.91 -4.38
C GLU A 114 -3.06 -9.39 -4.13
N HIS A 115 -3.98 -9.67 -3.19
CA HIS A 115 -4.40 -11.02 -2.86
C HIS A 115 -5.92 -11.13 -2.77
N TYR A 116 -6.48 -12.11 -3.49
CA TYR A 116 -7.82 -12.61 -3.22
C TYR A 116 -7.69 -13.97 -2.52
N PRO A 117 -8.11 -14.13 -1.25
CA PRO A 117 -8.11 -15.43 -0.61
C PRO A 117 -9.12 -16.38 -1.27
N PRO A 118 -8.98 -17.71 -1.09
CA PRO A 118 -10.00 -18.66 -1.50
C PRO A 118 -11.39 -18.25 -0.98
N GLY A 119 -12.40 -18.29 -1.85
CA GLY A 119 -13.75 -17.83 -1.54
C GLY A 119 -13.97 -16.31 -1.62
N ALA A 120 -12.94 -15.53 -1.96
CA ALA A 120 -13.08 -14.16 -2.45
C ALA A 120 -12.76 -14.09 -3.95
N GLY A 121 -13.45 -13.17 -4.66
CA GLY A 121 -13.20 -12.95 -6.08
C GLY A 121 -13.67 -14.11 -6.97
N LEU A 122 -13.04 -14.25 -8.14
CA LEU A 122 -13.47 -15.18 -9.19
C LEU A 122 -12.66 -16.50 -9.21
N ALA A 123 -11.45 -16.51 -8.65
CA ALA A 123 -10.58 -17.68 -8.63
C ALA A 123 -10.91 -18.56 -7.41
N PRO A 124 -11.35 -19.82 -7.60
CA PRO A 124 -11.76 -20.67 -6.47
C PRO A 124 -10.66 -20.89 -5.43
N GLU A 125 -9.42 -21.07 -5.90
CA GLU A 125 -8.23 -21.30 -5.07
C GLU A 125 -7.60 -19.99 -4.56
N GLY A 126 -8.25 -18.86 -4.79
CA GLY A 126 -7.66 -17.54 -4.57
C GLY A 126 -6.62 -17.18 -5.64
N SER A 127 -6.02 -16.00 -5.49
CA SER A 127 -5.02 -15.50 -6.41
C SER A 127 -4.07 -14.51 -5.75
N TYR A 128 -2.89 -14.38 -6.34
CA TYR A 128 -1.96 -13.29 -6.06
C TYR A 128 -1.57 -12.59 -7.36
N SER A 129 -1.22 -11.32 -7.24
CA SER A 129 -0.60 -10.57 -8.32
C SER A 129 0.32 -9.49 -7.78
N LEU A 130 1.39 -9.22 -8.51
CA LEU A 130 2.11 -7.96 -8.36
C LEU A 130 1.36 -6.88 -9.13
N VAL A 131 1.18 -5.73 -8.49
CA VAL A 131 0.51 -4.56 -9.08
C VAL A 131 1.58 -3.53 -9.39
N GLY A 132 1.88 -3.37 -10.68
CA GLY A 132 2.74 -2.31 -11.17
C GLY A 132 1.99 -0.98 -11.29
N ASP A 133 2.68 0.14 -11.12
CA ASP A 133 2.14 1.50 -11.20
C ASP A 133 0.86 1.73 -10.38
N VAL A 134 0.79 1.11 -9.20
CA VAL A 134 -0.40 1.08 -8.32
C VAL A 134 -0.96 2.46 -7.97
N THR A 135 -0.12 3.50 -8.02
CA THR A 135 -0.48 4.86 -7.62
C THR A 135 -1.06 5.73 -8.74
N SER A 136 -1.15 5.23 -9.97
CA SER A 136 -1.61 6.05 -11.10
C SER A 136 -2.30 5.31 -12.25
N ASN A 137 -1.80 4.14 -12.65
CA ASN A 137 -2.40 3.38 -13.74
C ASN A 137 -2.08 1.90 -13.52
N PRO A 138 -2.71 1.27 -12.51
CA PRO A 138 -2.35 -0.05 -12.06
C PRO A 138 -2.46 -1.08 -13.17
N PHE A 139 -1.52 -2.03 -13.19
CA PHE A 139 -1.61 -3.24 -13.99
C PHE A 139 -1.23 -4.47 -13.16
N TRP A 140 -1.89 -5.60 -13.42
CA TRP A 140 -1.79 -6.81 -12.60
C TRP A 140 -1.01 -7.90 -13.32
N SER A 141 0.03 -8.39 -12.68
CA SER A 141 0.78 -9.56 -13.10
C SER A 141 0.46 -10.72 -12.15
N TYR A 142 -0.47 -11.58 -12.57
CA TYR A 142 -0.87 -12.76 -11.80
C TYR A 142 0.24 -13.80 -11.80
N LEU A 143 0.67 -14.21 -10.61
CA LEU A 143 1.79 -15.12 -10.40
C LEU A 143 1.47 -16.08 -9.26
N PRO A 144 2.07 -17.29 -9.26
CA PRO A 144 2.00 -18.19 -8.10
C PRO A 144 2.72 -17.57 -6.89
N ALA A 145 2.33 -17.97 -5.68
CA ALA A 145 2.80 -17.35 -4.44
C ALA A 145 4.33 -17.40 -4.29
N GLU A 146 4.98 -18.48 -4.73
CA GLU A 146 6.43 -18.64 -4.67
C GLU A 146 7.15 -17.59 -5.51
N ARG A 147 6.59 -17.25 -6.67
CA ARG A 147 7.12 -16.21 -7.56
C ARG A 147 6.89 -14.82 -6.98
N ILE A 148 5.76 -14.58 -6.33
CA ILE A 148 5.53 -13.33 -5.58
C ILE A 148 6.58 -13.16 -4.47
N VAL A 149 6.84 -14.21 -3.69
CA VAL A 149 7.85 -14.21 -2.61
C VAL A 149 9.22 -13.85 -3.15
N GLU A 150 9.63 -14.49 -4.24
CA GLU A 150 10.90 -14.24 -4.93
C GLU A 150 11.00 -12.79 -5.43
N GLU A 151 10.00 -12.33 -6.20
CA GLU A 151 10.02 -11.03 -6.87
C GLU A 151 9.82 -9.85 -5.89
N ALA A 152 9.03 -10.03 -4.83
CA ALA A 152 8.82 -9.01 -3.80
C ALA A 152 9.88 -9.04 -2.69
N GLY A 153 10.75 -10.05 -2.63
CA GLY A 153 11.78 -10.16 -1.59
C GLY A 153 11.21 -10.37 -0.18
N VAL A 154 10.12 -11.11 -0.05
CA VAL A 154 9.45 -11.43 1.23
C VAL A 154 9.57 -12.91 1.56
N THR A 155 8.89 -13.37 2.61
CA THR A 155 8.77 -14.79 2.97
C THR A 155 7.35 -15.28 2.70
N MET A 156 7.14 -16.60 2.65
CA MET A 156 5.79 -17.15 2.51
C MET A 156 4.87 -16.77 3.69
N ASP A 157 5.43 -16.65 4.90
CA ASP A 157 4.69 -16.17 6.07
C ASP A 157 4.15 -14.75 5.88
N PHE A 158 4.85 -13.91 5.12
CA PHE A 158 4.35 -12.57 4.79
C PHE A 158 3.11 -12.63 3.91
N LEU A 159 2.98 -13.62 3.02
CA LEU A 159 1.81 -13.81 2.18
C LEU A 159 0.66 -14.53 2.90
N THR A 160 0.99 -15.43 3.82
CA THR A 160 0.01 -16.29 4.47
C THR A 160 -0.83 -15.50 5.48
N VAL A 161 -2.13 -15.44 5.27
CA VAL A 161 -3.09 -14.77 6.17
C VAL A 161 -4.13 -15.79 6.60
N GLU A 162 -4.29 -15.96 7.92
CA GLU A 162 -5.33 -16.85 8.44
C GLU A 162 -6.72 -16.31 8.09
N PRO A 163 -7.67 -17.16 7.66
CA PRO A 163 -9.00 -16.71 7.23
C PRO A 163 -9.74 -15.84 8.26
N VAL A 164 -9.53 -16.06 9.56
CA VAL A 164 -10.14 -15.27 10.64
C VAL A 164 -9.80 -13.77 10.54
N HIS A 165 -8.61 -13.43 10.05
CA HIS A 165 -8.21 -12.03 9.86
C HIS A 165 -8.87 -11.40 8.63
N LEU A 166 -9.42 -12.21 7.72
CA LEU A 166 -10.02 -11.79 6.45
C LEU A 166 -11.56 -11.72 6.50
N GLU A 167 -12.22 -12.25 7.54
CA GLU A 167 -13.68 -12.17 7.67
C GLU A 167 -14.18 -10.74 7.87
N TYR A 168 -14.89 -10.13 6.90
CA TYR A 168 -15.34 -8.75 7.05
C TYR A 168 -16.22 -8.52 8.29
N GLU A 169 -17.23 -9.36 8.48
CA GLU A 169 -18.08 -9.41 9.67
C GLU A 169 -17.49 -10.44 10.63
N ARG A 170 -16.98 -10.01 11.79
CA ARG A 170 -16.59 -10.95 12.84
C ARG A 170 -17.85 -11.68 13.29
N GLN A 171 -17.87 -13.01 13.19
CA GLN A 171 -18.91 -13.82 13.80
C GLN A 171 -18.88 -13.56 15.32
N THR A 172 -19.85 -12.79 15.82
CA THR A 172 -20.11 -12.60 17.25
C THR A 172 -20.81 -13.82 17.83
#